data_AF-A0A8S3BFS9-F1
#
_entry.id   AF-A0A8S3BFS9-F1
#
_cell.length_a   1.000
_cell.length_b   1.000
_cell.length_c   1.000
_cell.angle_alpha   90.00
_cell.angle_beta   90.00
_cell.angle_gamma   90.00
#
_symmetry.space_group_name_H-M   'P 1'
#
loop_
_entity.id
_entity.type
_entity.pdbx_description
1 polymer ?
#
loop_
_entity_poly.entity_id
_entity_poly.type
_entity_poly.pdbx_seq_one_letter_code
_entity_poly.pdbx_strand_id
1 'polypeptide(L)' 'MSEATKLKNLLNKTKPTIQFEVRKKKPTTPTEFLEYAKDIEELFQLSNINNEDMKISNDENHKE' A
#
# COMPACT_ATOMS: atom_id res chain seq x y z
N MET A 1 0.81 -24.23 12.45
CA MET A 1 1.74 -23.07 12.55
C MET A 1 1.19 -22.09 13.56
N SER A 2 2.04 -21.55 14.45
CA SER A 2 1.61 -20.54 15.44
C SER A 2 1.42 -19.17 14.78
N GLU A 3 0.67 -18.28 15.45
CA GLU A 3 0.45 -16.89 15.01
C GLU A 3 1.77 -16.13 14.83
N ALA A 4 2.74 -16.34 15.74
CA ALA A 4 4.07 -15.77 15.63
C ALA A 4 4.82 -16.26 14.36
N THR A 5 4.70 -17.54 14.00
CA THR A 5 5.28 -18.06 12.76
C THR A 5 4.61 -17.45 11.53
N LYS A 6 3.27 -17.27 11.54
CA LYS A 6 2.53 -16.62 10.45
C LYS A 6 2.97 -15.16 10.26
N LEU A 7 3.09 -14.40 11.35
CA LEU A 7 3.58 -13.02 11.33
C LEU A 7 5.01 -12.93 10.77
N LYS A 8 5.92 -13.80 11.23
CA LYS A 8 7.29 -13.85 10.71
C LYS A 8 7.33 -14.17 9.21
N ASN A 9 6.48 -15.09 8.75
CA ASN A 9 6.37 -15.44 7.33
C ASN A 9 5.83 -14.28 6.49
N LEU A 10 4.80 -13.56 6.97
CA LEU A 10 4.26 -12.38 6.30
C LEU A 10 5.33 -11.28 6.21
N LEU A 11 6.00 -10.99 7.31
CA LEU A 11 7.06 -9.99 7.38
C LEU A 11 8.17 -10.24 6.34
N ASN A 12 8.61 -11.49 6.18
CA ASN A 12 9.66 -11.84 5.20
C ASN A 12 9.21 -11.72 3.74
N LYS A 13 7.90 -11.71 3.45
CA LYS A 13 7.36 -11.61 2.09
C LYS A 13 7.00 -10.17 1.69
N THR A 14 6.86 -9.28 2.67
CA THR A 14 6.45 -7.88 2.47
C THR A 14 7.66 -7.00 2.07
N LYS A 15 7.44 -5.92 1.31
CA LYS A 15 8.51 -4.97 0.93
C LYS A 15 9.16 -4.33 2.18
N PRO A 16 10.48 -4.07 2.22
CA PRO A 16 11.16 -3.52 3.40
C PRO A 16 10.57 -2.20 3.93
N THR A 17 10.09 -1.33 3.05
CA THR A 17 9.43 -0.06 3.42
C THR A 17 8.12 -0.31 4.18
N ILE A 18 7.25 -1.19 3.67
CA ILE A 18 6.03 -1.58 4.35
C ILE A 18 6.34 -2.31 5.66
N GLN A 19 7.35 -3.20 5.67
CA GLN A 19 7.76 -3.88 6.91
C GLN A 19 8.11 -2.89 8.02
N PHE A 20 8.84 -1.83 7.69
CA PHE A 20 9.23 -0.80 8.65
C PHE A 20 8.02 -0.09 9.25
N GLU A 21 7.08 0.36 8.42
CA GLU A 21 5.88 1.05 8.89
C GLU A 21 4.93 0.13 9.67
N VAL A 22 4.70 -1.10 9.19
CA VAL A 22 3.87 -2.08 9.89
C VAL A 22 4.46 -2.45 11.25
N ARG A 23 5.80 -2.56 11.38
CA ARG A 23 6.46 -2.81 12.68
C ARG A 23 6.24 -1.71 13.70
N LYS A 24 6.12 -0.44 13.28
CA LYS A 24 5.81 0.68 14.20
C LYS A 24 4.43 0.52 14.84
N LYS A 25 3.47 -0.07 14.11
CA LYS A 25 2.12 -0.34 14.60
C LYS A 25 2.02 -1.58 15.51
N LYS A 26 3.09 -2.39 15.61
CA LYS A 26 3.18 -3.59 16.50
C LYS A 26 1.99 -4.56 16.38
N PRO A 27 1.69 -5.11 15.18
CA PRO A 27 0.61 -6.07 15.03
C PRO A 27 0.86 -7.33 15.86
N THR A 28 -0.18 -7.81 16.52
CA THR A 28 -0.19 -9.03 17.33
C THR A 28 -0.81 -10.21 16.59
N THR A 29 -1.58 -9.94 15.54
CA THR A 29 -2.20 -10.96 14.68
C THR A 29 -1.82 -10.78 13.20
N PRO A 30 -1.84 -11.86 12.39
CA PRO A 30 -1.68 -11.78 10.94
C PRO A 30 -2.71 -10.88 10.26
N THR A 31 -3.93 -10.82 10.79
CA THR A 31 -4.99 -9.95 10.26
C THR A 31 -4.61 -8.48 10.43
N GLU A 32 -4.20 -8.08 11.63
CA GLU A 32 -3.71 -6.71 11.89
C GLU A 32 -2.50 -6.38 11.00
N PHE A 33 -1.58 -7.32 10.81
CA PHE A 33 -0.45 -7.13 9.91
C PHE A 33 -0.91 -6.84 8.48
N LEU A 34 -1.87 -7.60 7.96
CA LEU A 34 -2.38 -7.43 6.60
C LEU A 34 -3.15 -6.13 6.42
N GLU A 35 -3.98 -5.74 7.39
CA GLU A 35 -4.68 -4.46 7.39
C GLU A 35 -3.68 -3.30 7.37
N TYR A 36 -2.69 -3.31 8.27
CA TYR A 36 -1.67 -2.27 8.29
C TYR A 36 -0.83 -2.23 7.02
N ALA A 37 -0.49 -3.39 6.45
CA ALA A 37 0.24 -3.45 5.19
C ALA A 37 -0.57 -2.86 4.04
N LYS A 38 -1.89 -3.11 4.01
CA LYS A 38 -2.80 -2.57 3.00
C LYS A 38 -2.90 -1.04 3.10
N ASP A 39 -3.13 -0.51 4.29
CA ASP A 39 -3.23 0.95 4.51
C ASP A 39 -1.95 1.67 4.04
N ILE A 40 -0.79 1.10 4.35
CA ILE A 40 0.51 1.69 4.00
C ILE A 40 0.74 1.64 2.49
N GLU A 41 0.42 0.53 1.82
CA GLU A 41 0.55 0.44 0.36
C GLU A 41 -0.40 1.43 -0.35
N GLU A 42 -1.62 1.61 0.16
CA GLU A 42 -2.57 2.60 -0.35
C GLU A 42 -2.02 4.02 -0.23
N LEU A 43 -1.46 4.38 0.93
CA LEU A 43 -0.81 5.67 1.12
C LEU A 43 0.38 5.88 0.17
N PHE A 44 1.20 4.85 -0.06
CA PHE A 44 2.29 4.92 -1.03
C PHE A 44 1.79 5.13 -2.46
N GLN A 45 0.72 4.44 -2.86
CA GLN A 45 0.13 4.63 -4.18
C GLN A 45 -0.42 6.06 -4.35
N LEU A 46 -1.11 6.57 -3.32
CA LEU A 46 -1.62 7.95 -3.32
C LEU A 46 -0.48 8.98 -3.39
N SER A 47 0.65 8.72 -2.73
CA SER A 47 1.81 9.62 -2.77
C SER A 47 2.51 9.66 -4.13
N ASN A 48 2.26 8.68 -4.99
CA ASN A 48 2.81 8.61 -6.35
C ASN A 48 1.87 9.20 -7.42
N ILE A 49 0.70 9.73 -7.04
CA ILE A 49 -0.18 10.43 -7.96
C ILE A 49 0.44 11.80 -8.27
N ASN A 50 0.95 11.96 -9.48
CA ASN A 50 1.40 13.26 -9.97
C ASN A 50 0.21 14.01 -10.60
N ASN A 51 0.20 15.34 -10.51
CA ASN A 51 -0.82 16.17 -11.19
C ASN A 51 -0.88 15.94 -12.71
N GLU A 52 0.19 15.40 -13.31
CA GLU A 52 0.26 15.03 -14.73
C GLU A 52 -0.58 13.81 -15.10
N ASP A 53 -0.97 12.98 -14.13
CA ASP A 53 -1.90 11.85 -14.37
C ASP A 53 -3.35 12.36 -14.52
N MET A 54 -3.61 13.61 -14.16
CA MET A 54 -4.90 14.28 -14.32
C MET A 54 -4.98 15.02 -15.68
N LYS A 55 -4.46 14.42 -16.76
CA LYS A 55 -4.75 14.90 -18.12
C LYS A 55 -6.20 14.58 -18.45
N ILE A 56 -7.07 15.54 -18.12
CA ILE A 56 -8.41 15.64 -18.68
C ILE A 56 -8.21 15.71 -20.20
N SER A 57 -8.51 14.61 -20.87
CA SER A 57 -8.64 14.55 -22.32
C SER A 57 -9.84 15.40 -22.72
N ASN A 58 -9.62 16.71 -22.90
CA ASN A 58 -10.54 17.56 -23.63
C ASN A 58 -10.41 17.19 -25.10
N ASP A 59 -11.27 16.27 -25.54
CA ASP A 59 -11.48 15.96 -26.96
C ASP A 59 -12.26 17.15 -27.57
N GLU A 60 -11.54 18.23 -27.90
CA GLU A 60 -12.09 19.34 -28.68
C GLU A 60 -12.26 18.90 -30.14
N ASN A 61 -13.36 18.22 -30.41
CA ASN A 61 -13.91 18.12 -31.77
C ASN A 61 -14.61 19.45 -32.12
N HIS A 62 -13.85 20.43 -32.60
CA HIS A 62 -14.42 21.55 -33.36
C HIS A 62 -14.13 21.37 -34.85
N LYS A 63 -15.15 20.91 -35.58
CA LYS A 63 -15.31 21.11 -37.02
C LYS A 63 -16.62 21.88 -37.23
N GLU A 64 -16.51 23.15 -37.61
CA GLU A 64 -17.46 23.85 -38.48
C GLU A 64 -16.68 24.69 -39.49
#